data_AF-A0A3D4BCU5-F1
#
_entry.id   AF-A0A3D4BCU5-F1
#
_cell.length_a   1.000
_cell.length_b   1.000
_cell.length_c   1.000
_cell.angle_alpha   90.00
_cell.angle_beta   90.00
_cell.angle_gamma   90.00
#
_symmetry.space_group_name_H-M   'P 1'
#
loop_
_entity.id
_entity.type
_entity.pdbx_description
1 polymer ?
#
loop_
_entity_poly.entity_id
_entity_poly.type
_entity_poly.pdbx_seq_one_letter_code
_entity_poly.pdbx_strand_id
1 'polypeptide(L)' 'MPSKRPALAMPWRLLITPEGSAAYNMAVDEALFNACRRELSPPTVRLYSWHPPAVSIGYSQDAALEVDP' A
#
# COMPACT_ATOMS: atom_id res chain seq x y z
N MET A 1 -5.10 12.26 37.70
CA MET A 1 -4.15 12.26 36.56
C MET A 1 -4.64 11.22 35.57
N PRO A 2 -5.01 11.56 34.32
CA PRO A 2 -5.46 10.53 33.39
C PRO A 2 -4.26 9.64 33.06
N SER A 3 -4.37 8.37 33.42
CA SER A 3 -3.41 7.32 33.10
C SER A 3 -3.28 7.23 31.58
N LYS A 4 -2.09 7.52 31.03
CA LYS A 4 -1.71 7.10 29.68
C LYS A 4 -1.67 5.58 29.69
N ARG A 5 -2.81 4.94 29.37
CA ARG A 5 -2.77 3.54 28.94
C ARG A 5 -1.91 3.52 27.66
N PRO A 6 -0.86 2.69 27.57
CA PRO A 6 -0.23 2.46 26.28
C PRO A 6 -1.32 1.90 25.37
N ALA A 7 -1.53 2.53 24.21
CA ALA A 7 -2.32 1.90 23.17
C ALA A 7 -1.68 0.53 22.93
N LEU A 8 -2.42 -0.55 23.15
CA LEU A 8 -1.97 -1.90 22.77
C LEU A 8 -1.57 -1.80 21.30
N ALA A 9 -0.30 -2.03 20.99
CA ALA A 9 0.21 -1.90 19.62
C ALA A 9 -0.63 -2.82 18.72
N MET A 10 -1.40 -2.25 17.81
CA MET A 10 -2.16 -3.02 16.83
C MET A 10 -1.16 -3.91 16.06
N PRO A 11 -1.32 -5.24 16.05
CA PRO A 11 -0.35 -6.12 15.41
C PRO A 11 -0.32 -5.83 13.92
N TRP A 12 0.88 -5.74 13.35
CA TRP A 12 1.05 -5.58 11.91
C TRP A 12 0.54 -6.82 11.17
N ARG A 13 -0.17 -6.61 10.07
CA ARG A 13 -0.66 -7.67 9.18
C ARG A 13 0.30 -7.83 8.01
N LEU A 14 0.76 -9.05 7.76
CA LEU A 14 1.47 -9.41 6.53
C LEU A 14 0.49 -10.02 5.53
N LEU A 15 0.47 -9.51 4.30
CA LEU A 15 -0.25 -10.08 3.18
C LEU A 15 0.73 -10.49 2.08
N ILE A 16 0.58 -11.71 1.57
CA ILE A 16 1.28 -12.18 0.38
C ILE A 16 0.20 -12.45 -0.65
N THR A 17 0.15 -11.64 -1.71
CA THR A 17 -0.88 -11.74 -2.74
C THR A 17 -0.29 -12.22 -4.06
N PRO A 18 -1.07 -12.90 -4.92
CA PRO A 18 -0.64 -13.25 -6.27
C PRO A 18 -0.23 -12.02 -7.10
N GLU A 19 0.40 -12.28 -8.24
CA GLU A 19 0.65 -11.23 -9.24
C GLU A 19 -0.66 -10.61 -9.74
N GLY A 20 -0.58 -9.36 -10.15
CA GLY A 20 -1.74 -8.62 -10.64
C GLY A 20 -1.34 -7.51 -11.60
N SER A 21 -2.33 -6.98 -12.30
CA SER A 21 -2.13 -5.83 -13.16
C SER A 21 -1.79 -4.59 -12.35
N ALA A 22 -1.17 -3.61 -13.02
CA ALA A 22 -0.81 -2.34 -12.41
C ALA A 22 -1.98 -1.63 -11.74
N ALA A 23 -3.09 -1.50 -12.45
CA ALA A 23 -4.30 -0.87 -11.94
C ALA A 23 -4.87 -1.61 -10.72
N TYR A 24 -4.88 -2.95 -10.74
CA TYR A 24 -5.36 -3.73 -9.61
C TYR A 24 -4.50 -3.55 -8.37
N ASN A 25 -3.18 -3.62 -8.52
CA ASN A 25 -2.26 -3.46 -7.40
C ASN A 25 -2.37 -2.08 -6.75
N MET A 26 -2.50 -1.01 -7.56
CA MET A 26 -2.73 0.34 -7.05
C MET A 26 -4.08 0.50 -6.34
N ALA A 27 -5.14 -0.09 -6.88
CA ALA A 27 -6.46 -0.07 -6.23
C ALA A 27 -6.45 -0.79 -4.86
N VAL A 28 -5.75 -1.92 -4.74
CA VAL A 28 -5.59 -2.63 -3.48
C VAL A 28 -4.78 -1.81 -2.47
N ASP A 29 -3.68 -1.21 -2.90
CA ASP A 29 -2.82 -0.41 -2.03
C ASP A 29 -3.57 0.84 -1.52
N GLU A 30 -4.37 1.51 -2.36
CA GLU A 30 -5.25 2.61 -1.96
C GLU A 30 -6.33 2.16 -0.97
N ALA A 31 -6.96 1.01 -1.20
CA ALA A 31 -7.96 0.46 -0.29
C ALA A 31 -7.36 0.14 1.09
N LEU A 32 -6.15 -0.46 1.13
CA LEU A 32 -5.41 -0.73 2.35
C LEU A 32 -5.01 0.55 3.08
N PHE A 33 -4.50 1.55 2.35
CA PHE A 33 -4.17 2.87 2.90
C PHE A 33 -5.39 3.53 3.55
N ASN A 34 -6.53 3.56 2.84
CA ASN A 34 -7.76 4.15 3.35
C ASN A 34 -8.33 3.40 4.54
N ALA A 35 -8.28 2.06 4.55
CA ALA A 35 -8.72 1.24 5.67
C ALA A 35 -7.85 1.46 6.92
N CYS A 36 -6.52 1.50 6.75
CA CYS A 36 -5.58 1.79 7.84
C CYS A 36 -5.80 3.20 8.40
N ARG A 37 -5.96 4.21 7.53
CA ARG A 37 -6.23 5.61 7.91
C ARG A 37 -7.53 5.78 8.70
N ARG A 38 -8.51 4.93 8.44
CA ARG A 38 -9.82 4.91 9.13
C ARG A 38 -9.85 3.98 10.34
N GLU A 39 -8.71 3.40 10.73
CA GLU A 39 -8.60 2.42 11.83
C GLU A 39 -9.49 1.17 11.64
N LEU A 40 -9.89 0.86 10.40
CA LEU A 40 -10.71 -0.31 10.06
C LEU A 40 -9.87 -1.57 9.79
N SER A 41 -8.56 -1.40 9.68
CA SER A 41 -7.60 -2.50 9.52
C SER A 41 -6.29 -2.19 10.24
N PRO A 42 -5.56 -3.20 10.71
CA PRO A 42 -4.21 -2.99 11.23
C PRO A 42 -3.25 -2.45 10.15
N PRO A 43 -2.15 -1.79 10.57
CA PRO A 43 -1.02 -1.52 9.69
C PRO A 43 -0.63 -2.76 8.90
N THR A 44 -0.46 -2.63 7.58
CA THR A 44 -0.31 -3.78 6.69
C THR A 44 0.98 -3.67 5.89
N VAL A 45 1.79 -4.74 5.89
CA VAL A 45 2.85 -4.97 4.91
C VAL A 45 2.29 -5.92 3.86
N ARG A 46 2.39 -5.55 2.58
CA ARG A 46 1.93 -6.38 1.46
C ARG A 46 3.10 -6.66 0.53
N LEU A 47 3.26 -7.94 0.16
CA LEU A 47 4.21 -8.40 -0.85
C LEU A 47 3.43 -8.89 -2.08
N TYR A 48 3.81 -8.41 -3.25
CA TYR A 48 3.18 -8.75 -4.53
C TYR A 48 4.12 -8.48 -5.71
N SER A 49 3.74 -8.99 -6.89
CA SER A 49 4.42 -8.73 -8.16
C SER A 49 3.45 -8.19 -9.21
N TRP A 50 4.01 -7.68 -10.30
CA TRP A 50 3.27 -7.09 -11.41
C TRP A 50 3.24 -8.06 -12.60
N HIS A 51 2.05 -8.25 -13.18
CA HIS A 51 1.89 -8.96 -14.44
C HIS A 51 0.83 -8.27 -15.33
N PRO A 52 1.18 -7.83 -16.55
CA PRO A 52 2.53 -7.79 -17.12
C PRO A 52 3.48 -6.85 -16.34
N PRO A 53 4.79 -6.84 -16.62
CA PRO A 53 5.72 -5.87 -16.04
C PRO A 53 5.21 -4.43 -16.24
N ALA A 54 5.35 -3.60 -15.22
CA ALA A 54 4.86 -2.23 -15.23
C ALA A 54 5.80 -1.30 -14.47
N VAL A 55 5.73 0.00 -14.80
CA VAL A 55 6.44 1.08 -14.10
C VAL A 55 5.41 1.88 -13.29
N SER A 56 5.74 2.17 -12.03
CA SER A 56 4.98 3.11 -11.20
C SER A 56 5.63 4.49 -11.27
N ILE A 57 4.85 5.52 -11.57
CA ILE A 57 5.33 6.91 -11.63
C ILE A 57 4.84 7.64 -10.38
N GLY A 58 5.77 8.20 -9.62
CA GLY A 58 5.46 9.01 -8.44
C GLY A 58 4.71 10.29 -8.82
N TYR A 59 3.92 10.83 -7.90
CA TYR A 59 3.12 12.03 -8.13
C TYR A 59 3.92 13.23 -8.67
N SER A 60 5.18 13.35 -8.25
CA SER A 60 6.08 14.44 -8.66
C SER A 60 7.00 14.08 -9.84
N GLN A 61 6.78 12.95 -10.50
CA GLN A 61 7.56 12.48 -11.65
C GLN A 61 6.79 12.69 -12.95
N ASP A 62 7.51 13.07 -14.01
CA ASP A 62 6.94 13.15 -15.36
C ASP A 62 7.26 11.86 -16.12
N ALA A 63 6.23 11.10 -16.49
CA ALA A 63 6.40 9.84 -17.20
C ALA A 63 7.17 10.00 -18.53
N ALA A 64 7.01 11.12 -19.22
CA ALA A 64 7.66 11.36 -20.51
C ALA A 64 9.17 11.65 -20.37
N LEU A 65 9.63 12.04 -19.18
CA LEU A 65 11.04 12.31 -18.89
C LEU A 65 11.76 11.12 -18.25
N GLU A 66 11.01 10.24 -17.59
CA GLU A 66 11.54 9.18 -16.72
C GLU A 66 11.49 7.78 -17.37
N VAL A 67 10.70 7.61 -18.44
CA VAL A 67 10.52 6.32 -19.11
C VAL A 67 10.92 6.44 -20.57
N ASP A 68 11.86 5.61 -20.97
CA ASP A 68 12.23 5.45 -22.38
C ASP A 68 11.04 4.86 -23.18
N PRO A 69 10.76 5.37 -24.38
CA PRO A 69 9.70 4.85 -25.24
C PRO A 69 9.96 3.43 -25.76
#